data_AF-A0A183LLR6-F1
#
_entry.id   AF-A0A183LLR6-F1
#
_cell.length_a   1.000
_cell.length_b   1.000
_cell.length_c   1.000
_cell.angle_alpha   90.00
_cell.angle_beta   90.00
_cell.angle_gamma   90.00
#
_symmetry.space_group_name_H-M   'P 1'
#
loop_
_entity.id
_entity.type
_entity.pdbx_description
1 polymer ?
#
loop_
_entity_poly.entity_id
_entity_poly.type
_entity_poly.pdbx_seq_one_letter_code
_entity_poly.pdbx_strand_id
1 'polypeptide(L)' 'MVESKKKIVIYSKRDINVMEEITYDYKFPYEEDKIPCQCGSSSCRGTLN' A
#
# COMPACT_ATOMS: atom_id res chain seq x y z
N MET A 1 9.36 17.92 26.89
CA MET A 1 8.17 17.09 26.55
C MET A 1 8.20 16.93 25.04
N VAL A 2 8.59 15.75 24.54
CA VAL A 2 8.53 15.50 23.09
C VAL A 2 7.05 15.37 22.76
N GLU A 3 6.49 16.36 22.09
CA GLU A 3 5.09 16.32 21.63
C GLU A 3 4.85 15.01 20.87
N SER A 4 3.89 14.22 21.32
CA SER A 4 3.44 12.96 20.70
C SER A 4 2.73 13.22 19.36
N LYS A 5 3.46 13.79 18.39
CA LYS A 5 2.98 13.98 17.03
C LYS A 5 2.76 12.62 16.39
N LYS A 6 1.56 12.40 15.86
CA LYS A 6 1.25 11.22 15.08
C LYS A 6 2.16 11.20 13.84
N LYS A 7 2.81 10.07 13.61
CA LYS A 7 3.64 9.81 12.45
C LYS A 7 3.10 8.58 11.73
N ILE A 8 3.14 8.59 10.41
CA ILE A 8 2.87 7.40 9.60
C ILE A 8 4.20 6.65 9.47
N VAL A 9 4.22 5.40 9.93
CA VAL A 9 5.39 4.53 9.84
C VAL A 9 4.98 3.29 9.06
N ILE A 10 5.80 2.93 8.07
CA ILE A 10 5.58 1.76 7.22
C ILE A 10 6.61 0.70 7.61
N TYR A 11 6.13 -0.51 7.92
CA TYR A 11 6.97 -1.67 8.22
C TYR A 11 6.84 -2.70 7.10
N SER A 12 7.92 -3.44 6.86
CA SER A 12 7.87 -4.54 5.91
C SER A 12 7.12 -5.74 6.50
N LYS A 13 6.29 -6.39 5.68
CA LYS A 13 5.60 -7.65 6.06
C LYS A 13 6.50 -8.89 5.87
N ARG A 14 7.54 -8.76 5.06
CA ARG A 14 8.50 -9.79 4.69
C ARG A 14 9.86 -9.14 4.39
N ASP A 15 10.87 -9.95 4.18
CA ASP A 15 12.16 -9.48 3.67
C ASP A 15 12.00 -8.89 2.26
N ILE A 16 12.74 -7.80 2.00
CA ILE A 16 12.73 -7.05 0.74
C ILE A 16 14.15 -7.09 0.18
N ASN A 17 14.29 -7.56 -1.06
CA ASN A 17 15.60 -7.65 -1.70
C ASN A 17 16.08 -6.29 -2.22
N VAL A 18 17.38 -6.20 -2.48
CA VAL A 18 17.98 -5.01 -3.10
C VAL A 18 17.35 -4.81 -4.50
N MET A 19 16.98 -3.57 -4.82
CA MET A 19 16.27 -3.18 -6.05
C MET A 19 14.81 -3.65 -6.17
N GLU A 20 14.23 -4.20 -5.11
CA GLU A 20 12.81 -4.55 -5.11
C GLU A 20 11.91 -3.32 -4.84
N GLU A 21 10.83 -3.20 -5.61
CA GLU A 21 9.84 -2.14 -5.41
C GLU A 21 9.06 -2.35 -4.10
N ILE A 22 9.05 -1.33 -3.24
CA ILE A 22 8.28 -1.36 -2.00
C ILE A 22 6.84 -0.98 -2.29
N THR A 23 5.93 -1.93 -2.08
CA THR A 23 4.49 -1.73 -2.26
C THR A 23 3.76 -1.89 -0.94
N TYR A 24 2.70 -1.10 -0.73
CA TYR A 24 1.80 -1.22 0.42
C TYR A 24 0.36 -0.94 0.00
N ASP A 25 -0.59 -1.41 0.81
CA ASP A 25 -2.01 -1.23 0.56
C ASP A 25 -2.47 0.17 1.00
N TYR A 26 -2.97 0.96 0.04
CA TYR A 26 -3.52 2.29 0.27
C TYR A 26 -4.84 2.27 1.04
N LYS A 27 -5.56 1.15 1.05
CA LYS A 27 -6.85 0.97 1.74
C LYS A 27 -7.88 2.04 1.38
N PHE A 28 -8.01 2.37 0.10
CA PHE A 28 -9.08 3.28 -0.33
C PHE A 28 -10.45 2.66 -0.06
N PRO A 29 -11.44 3.48 0.36
CA PRO A 29 -12.81 3.04 0.53
C PRO A 29 -13.40 2.58 -0.82
N TYR A 30 -14.44 1.77 -0.76
CA TYR A 30 -15.15 1.33 -1.97
C TYR A 30 -15.92 2.50 -2.59
N GLU A 31 -15.62 2.80 -3.84
CA GLU A 31 -16.26 3.85 -4.64
C GLU A 31 -16.76 3.27 -5.97
N GLU A 32 -17.74 3.93 -6.61
CA GLU A 32 -18.27 3.51 -7.92
C GLU A 32 -17.27 3.75 -9.05
N ASP A 33 -16.54 4.87 -8.99
CA ASP A 33 -15.50 5.21 -9.96
C ASP A 33 -14.23 4.40 -9.70
N LYS A 34 -14.00 3.36 -10.51
CA LYS A 34 -12.90 2.42 -10.30
C LYS A 34 -11.58 2.88 -10.89
N ILE A 35 -10.54 2.86 -10.07
CA ILE A 35 -9.15 3.09 -10.50
C ILE A 35 -8.50 1.74 -10.79
N PRO A 36 -8.09 1.42 -12.04
CA PRO A 36 -7.49 0.14 -12.38
C PRO A 36 -6.12 -0.02 -11.71
N CYS A 37 -5.88 -1.20 -11.13
CA CYS A 37 -4.62 -1.55 -10.50
C CYS A 37 -3.66 -2.20 -11.52
N GLN A 38 -2.40 -1.79 -11.51
CA GLN A 38 -1.36 -2.31 -12.41
C GLN A 38 -0.22 -3.01 -11.66
N CYS A 39 -0.48 -3.51 -10.44
CA CYS A 39 0.57 -4.12 -9.60
C CYS A 39 1.08 -5.48 -10.08
N GLY A 40 0.46 -6.08 -11.10
CA GLY A 40 0.89 -7.36 -11.70
C GLY A 40 0.74 -8.61 -10.82
N SER A 41 0.18 -8.51 -9.61
CA SER A 41 -0.03 -9.66 -8.73
C SER A 41 -1.15 -10.57 -9.24
N SER A 42 -0.94 -11.89 -9.19
CA SER A 42 -1.95 -12.89 -9.57
C SER A 42 -3.18 -12.88 -8.66
N SER A 43 -3.04 -12.42 -7.42
CA SER A 43 -4.12 -12.28 -6.45
C SER A 43 -4.62 -10.83 -6.34
N CYS A 44 -4.42 -9.99 -7.35
CA CYS A 44 -4.85 -8.59 -7.34
C CYS A 44 -6.39 -8.48 -7.39
N ARG A 45 -6.96 -7.55 -6.62
CA ARG A 45 -8.40 -7.21 -6.68
C ARG A 45 -8.80 -6.60 -8.04
N GLY A 46 -7.85 -6.07 -8.80
CA GLY A 46 -8.06 -5.41 -10.09
C GLY A 46 -8.23 -3.88 -10.00
N THR A 47 -8.64 -3.36 -8.84
CA THR A 47 -8.84 -1.91 -8.62
C THR A 47 -8.23 -1.45 -7.29
N LEU A 48 -7.81 -0.17 -7.22
CA LEU A 48 -7.27 0.43 -5.99
C LEU A 48 -8.37 0.83 -4.99
N ASN A 49 -9.59 1.10 -5.46
CA ASN A 49 -10.81 1.37 -4.68
C ASN A 49 -11.97 0.41 -5.02
#